data_AF-A0A4S3PKB0-F1
#
_entry.id   AF-A0A4S3PKB0-F1
#
_cell.length_a   1.000
_cell.length_b   1.000
_cell.length_c   1.000
_cell.angle_alpha   90.00
_cell.angle_beta   90.00
_cell.angle_gamma   90.00
#
_symmetry.space_group_name_H-M   'P 1'
#
loop_
_entity.id
_entity.type
_entity.pdbx_description
1 polymer ?
#
loop_
_entity_poly.entity_id
_entity_poly.type
_entity_poly.pdbx_seq_one_letter_code
_entity_poly.pdbx_strand_id
1 'polypeptide(L)'
;MIETVHIYHTNDLHSHFDRWPKITKYITEMRQLHQQNNEEMLLIDIGDHIDRFHPISEASYGKTNVKLLNQLQYDYATIGNNEGITMSYEHLDSLYDEAEFKVLLANLFDKNGKLPKWACPYDIYVLPSGFKIGIIGLTVHYIGLYKLLGWNIKDALVVLRETLAELKDQTDMILLLSHLGINEDEQIARDFPEVDVLLGGHTHHLLENGKRINNTLLCCAQKYGNYIGHVTLHIDSEQKKLIESTANVIATKSLPESKETNDILSHYLLESIQMLKDDVIAVIDEPLISDWFAETSFSKLLAEVLREWCDGDLSMVNAGLLLDSLPAGKVTREDLHRICPHPINPCKVWVMGDELKEIILQANTKEMESLRIKGLGFRGKVMGKMVYDGVELETTKLSDGVDHITTIKINGEELEPDKLYSVATIDMYTFGLLFPVIRDAKDKKYYMPEFLRDLLAEKIKTIGKGS
;
A
#
# COMPACT_ATOMS: atom_id res chain seq x y z
N MET A 1 9.91 32.89 27.11
CA MET A 1 8.46 32.57 27.08
C MET A 1 8.29 31.16 26.55
N ILE A 2 7.38 30.35 27.11
CA ILE A 2 7.12 28.99 26.58
C ILE A 2 6.02 29.06 25.53
N GLU A 3 6.34 28.59 24.33
CA GLU A 3 5.41 28.40 23.21
C GLU A 3 5.07 26.91 23.10
N THR A 4 3.79 26.61 22.84
CA THR A 4 3.30 25.22 22.71
C THR A 4 2.87 24.98 21.27
N VAL A 5 3.39 23.89 20.68
CA VAL A 5 3.03 23.43 19.33
C VAL A 5 2.41 22.04 19.42
N HIS A 6 1.26 21.85 18.78
CA HIS A 6 0.58 20.57 18.68
C HIS A 6 0.70 20.01 17.27
N ILE A 7 1.24 18.81 17.14
CA ILE A 7 1.32 18.11 15.85
C ILE A 7 0.37 16.93 15.91
N TYR A 8 -0.71 17.00 15.16
CA TYR A 8 -1.58 15.86 14.93
C TYR A 8 -1.14 15.13 13.68
N HIS A 9 -1.18 13.80 13.70
CA HIS A 9 -0.81 13.03 12.53
C HIS A 9 -1.65 11.78 12.30
N THR A 10 -1.75 11.41 11.02
CA THR A 10 -2.24 10.12 10.55
C THR A 10 -1.14 9.41 9.79
N ASN A 11 -1.25 8.09 9.70
CA ASN A 11 -0.40 7.27 8.84
C ASN A 11 -1.22 6.06 8.40
N ASP A 12 -0.92 5.51 7.23
CA ASP A 12 -1.51 4.25 6.78
C ASP A 12 -3.04 4.28 6.81
N LEU A 13 -3.68 5.32 6.26
CA LEU A 13 -5.14 5.35 6.16
C LEU A 13 -5.66 4.27 5.21
N HIS A 14 -4.87 3.94 4.17
CA HIS A 14 -5.16 2.93 3.14
C HIS A 14 -6.60 3.03 2.64
N SER A 15 -7.10 4.23 2.34
CA SER A 15 -8.49 4.43 1.89
C SER A 15 -9.59 3.81 2.78
N HIS A 16 -9.33 3.63 4.08
CA HIS A 16 -10.34 3.21 5.05
C HIS A 16 -11.15 4.42 5.51
N PHE A 17 -12.13 4.81 4.71
CA PHE A 17 -12.93 6.01 4.93
C PHE A 17 -13.90 5.92 6.12
N ASP A 18 -14.15 4.72 6.67
CA ASP A 18 -15.07 4.51 7.81
C ASP A 18 -14.71 5.33 9.06
N ARG A 19 -13.42 5.64 9.25
CA ARG A 19 -12.94 6.45 10.37
C ARG A 19 -12.81 7.92 10.04
N TRP A 20 -12.86 8.29 8.77
CA TRP A 20 -12.63 9.65 8.30
C TRP A 20 -13.61 10.70 8.87
N PRO A 21 -14.93 10.43 9.01
CA PRO A 21 -15.86 11.36 9.64
C PRO A 21 -15.54 11.67 11.11
N LYS A 22 -14.95 10.70 11.83
CA LYS A 22 -14.53 10.87 13.23
C LYS A 22 -13.27 11.72 13.33
N ILE A 23 -12.30 11.40 12.49
CA ILE A 23 -11.04 12.14 12.37
C ILE A 23 -11.33 13.59 12.02
N THR A 24 -12.14 13.82 10.98
CA THR A 24 -12.53 15.16 10.53
C THR A 24 -13.15 15.98 11.65
N LYS A 25 -14.13 15.41 12.37
CA LYS A 25 -14.78 16.10 13.48
C LYS A 25 -13.80 16.47 14.59
N TYR A 26 -13.03 15.50 15.07
CA TYR A 26 -12.10 15.71 16.17
C TYR A 26 -11.00 16.72 15.83
N ILE A 27 -10.38 16.59 14.65
CA ILE A 27 -9.34 17.52 14.19
C ILE A 27 -9.88 18.94 14.04
N THR A 28 -11.10 19.10 13.52
CA THR A 28 -11.73 20.42 13.40
C THR A 28 -11.96 21.05 14.78
N GLU A 29 -12.43 20.27 15.76
CA GLU A 29 -12.63 20.73 17.14
C GLU A 29 -11.30 21.10 17.81
N MET A 30 -10.24 20.31 17.61
CA MET A 30 -8.91 20.61 18.16
C MET A 30 -8.28 21.84 17.51
N ARG A 31 -8.44 22.02 16.20
CA ARG A 31 -7.98 23.23 15.51
C ARG A 31 -8.64 24.49 16.09
N GLN A 32 -9.95 24.45 16.32
CA GLN A 32 -10.67 25.56 16.95
C GLN A 32 -10.21 25.81 18.38
N LEU A 33 -9.98 24.75 19.17
CA LEU A 33 -9.51 24.86 20.55
C LEU A 33 -8.11 25.50 20.61
N HIS A 34 -7.15 25.00 19.84
CA HIS A 34 -5.79 25.54 19.83
C HIS A 34 -5.76 26.98 19.31
N GLN A 35 -6.57 27.31 18.30
CA GLN A 35 -6.72 28.69 17.85
C GLN A 35 -7.25 29.62 18.95
N GLN A 36 -8.23 29.18 19.76
CA GLN A 36 -8.74 29.97 20.90
C GLN A 36 -7.70 30.18 21.99
N ASN A 37 -6.79 29.23 22.16
CA ASN A 37 -5.69 29.30 23.12
C ASN A 37 -4.47 30.08 22.60
N ASN A 38 -4.47 30.49 21.33
CA ASN A 38 -3.28 30.99 20.61
C ASN A 38 -2.11 29.99 20.63
N GLU A 39 -2.44 28.71 20.48
CA GLU A 39 -1.47 27.62 20.33
C GLU A 39 -1.34 27.25 18.85
N GLU A 40 -0.12 26.89 18.46
CA GLU A 40 0.16 26.47 17.08
C GLU A 40 -0.26 25.01 16.87
N MET A 41 -0.85 24.70 15.72
CA MET A 41 -1.25 23.34 15.37
C MET A 41 -0.86 22.98 13.94
N LEU A 42 -0.15 21.87 13.78
CA LEU A 42 0.13 21.24 12.49
C LEU A 42 -0.64 19.91 12.36
N LEU A 43 -1.09 19.60 11.15
CA LEU A 43 -1.72 18.34 10.77
C LEU A 43 -0.93 17.68 9.65
N ILE A 44 -0.49 16.43 9.86
CA ILE A 44 0.48 15.77 8.98
C ILE A 44 0.06 14.33 8.64
N ASP A 45 0.19 13.92 7.38
CA ASP A 45 0.01 12.53 6.96
C ASP A 45 1.35 11.86 6.64
N ILE A 46 1.59 10.67 7.17
CA ILE A 46 2.86 9.94 6.99
C ILE A 46 2.79 8.96 5.81
N GLY A 47 1.90 9.17 4.82
CA GLY A 47 1.81 8.32 3.63
C GLY A 47 0.99 7.05 3.81
N ASP A 48 0.81 6.31 2.71
CA ASP A 48 -0.17 5.23 2.57
C ASP A 48 -1.59 5.69 2.92
N HIS A 49 -1.98 6.91 2.50
CA HIS A 49 -3.37 7.34 2.61
C HIS A 49 -4.26 6.77 1.50
N ILE A 50 -3.66 6.25 0.42
CA ILE A 50 -4.35 5.62 -0.71
C ILE A 50 -4.15 4.12 -0.72
N ASP A 51 -5.24 3.39 -0.96
CA ASP A 51 -5.24 2.00 -1.36
C ASP A 51 -6.35 1.79 -2.41
N ARG A 52 -5.96 1.26 -3.57
CA ARG A 52 -6.83 1.10 -4.74
C ARG A 52 -7.86 -0.03 -4.61
N PHE A 53 -7.91 -0.72 -3.48
CA PHE A 53 -9.00 -1.64 -3.19
C PHE A 53 -10.35 -0.93 -2.97
N HIS A 54 -10.37 0.36 -2.61
CA HIS A 54 -11.61 1.09 -2.35
C HIS A 54 -12.11 1.81 -3.61
N PRO A 55 -13.42 1.74 -3.97
CA PRO A 55 -13.94 2.33 -5.21
C PRO A 55 -13.63 3.83 -5.37
N ILE A 56 -13.73 4.61 -4.28
CA ILE A 56 -13.38 6.04 -4.27
C ILE A 56 -11.96 6.29 -4.80
N SER A 57 -11.01 5.48 -4.34
CA SER A 57 -9.60 5.63 -4.71
C SER A 57 -9.31 5.03 -6.08
N GLU A 58 -9.97 3.94 -6.44
CA GLU A 58 -9.81 3.33 -7.76
C GLU A 58 -10.32 4.25 -8.88
N ALA A 59 -11.54 4.77 -8.75
CA ALA A 59 -12.17 5.58 -9.80
C ALA A 59 -11.44 6.91 -10.06
N SER A 60 -10.79 7.45 -9.02
CA SER A 60 -10.09 8.74 -9.07
C SER A 60 -8.57 8.62 -9.14
N TYR A 61 -8.03 7.40 -9.15
CA TYR A 61 -6.60 7.13 -8.96
C TYR A 61 -6.01 7.88 -7.75
N GLY A 62 -6.75 7.90 -6.63
CA GLY A 62 -6.34 8.54 -5.38
C GLY A 62 -6.59 10.06 -5.30
N LYS A 63 -6.99 10.74 -6.38
CA LYS A 63 -7.23 12.20 -6.36
C LYS A 63 -8.33 12.60 -5.37
N THR A 64 -9.34 11.76 -5.16
CA THR A 64 -10.36 12.03 -4.13
C THR A 64 -9.78 11.91 -2.71
N ASN A 65 -8.78 11.06 -2.47
CA ASN A 65 -8.08 11.02 -1.18
C ASN A 65 -7.37 12.36 -0.92
N VAL A 66 -6.65 12.89 -1.91
CA VAL A 66 -5.99 14.21 -1.84
C VAL A 66 -7.01 15.32 -1.54
N LYS A 67 -8.19 15.30 -2.19
CA LYS A 67 -9.28 16.24 -1.89
C LYS A 67 -9.76 16.15 -0.45
N LEU A 68 -9.86 14.95 0.13
CA LEU A 68 -10.24 14.78 1.54
C LEU A 68 -9.17 15.36 2.48
N LEU A 69 -7.88 15.15 2.18
CA LEU A 69 -6.77 15.78 2.93
C LEU A 69 -6.82 17.31 2.83
N ASN A 70 -7.08 17.88 1.64
CA ASN A 70 -7.29 19.33 1.46
C ASN A 70 -8.46 19.84 2.31
N GLN A 71 -9.60 19.15 2.29
CA GLN A 71 -10.79 19.53 3.06
C GLN A 71 -10.53 19.58 4.56
N LEU A 72 -9.67 18.70 5.08
CA LEU A 72 -9.27 18.73 6.50
C LEU A 72 -8.07 19.65 6.75
N GLN A 73 -7.55 20.32 5.71
CA GLN A 73 -6.44 21.27 5.76
C GLN A 73 -5.20 20.65 6.42
N TYR A 74 -4.69 19.56 5.83
CA TYR A 74 -3.36 19.08 6.18
C TYR A 74 -2.32 20.16 5.83
N ASP A 75 -1.22 20.20 6.57
CA ASP A 75 -0.11 21.11 6.31
C ASP A 75 0.97 20.40 5.48
N TYR A 76 1.26 19.15 5.85
CA TYR A 76 2.28 18.32 5.21
C TYR A 76 1.79 16.90 4.99
N ALA A 77 2.34 16.25 3.97
CA ALA A 77 2.28 14.82 3.83
C ALA A 77 3.62 14.28 3.31
N THR A 78 3.91 13.00 3.55
CA THR A 78 4.82 12.25 2.68
C THR A 78 4.02 11.18 1.91
N ILE A 79 4.70 10.35 1.13
CA ILE A 79 4.06 9.24 0.43
C ILE A 79 4.52 7.91 1.03
N GLY A 80 3.63 6.93 1.01
CA GLY A 80 3.99 5.56 1.34
C GLY A 80 4.26 4.72 0.10
N ASN A 81 4.47 3.43 0.31
CA ASN A 81 4.66 2.52 -0.80
C ASN A 81 3.38 2.34 -1.63
N ASN A 82 2.18 2.48 -1.05
CA ASN A 82 0.95 2.32 -1.82
C ASN A 82 0.82 3.39 -2.89
N GLU A 83 1.08 4.66 -2.60
CA GLU A 83 1.18 5.67 -3.65
C GLU A 83 2.37 5.40 -4.58
N GLY A 84 3.52 5.03 -3.99
CA GLY A 84 4.78 4.88 -4.71
C GLY A 84 4.87 3.74 -5.72
N ILE A 85 4.23 2.60 -5.44
CA ILE A 85 4.40 1.36 -6.21
C ILE A 85 3.10 0.74 -6.72
N THR A 86 1.93 1.27 -6.37
CA THR A 86 0.62 0.71 -6.83
C THR A 86 -0.04 1.56 -7.92
N MET A 87 0.70 2.57 -8.42
CA MET A 87 0.29 3.49 -9.46
C MET A 87 1.29 3.48 -10.63
N SER A 88 0.83 3.82 -11.83
CA SER A 88 1.75 4.12 -12.93
C SER A 88 2.53 5.40 -12.65
N TYR A 89 3.58 5.64 -13.43
CA TYR A 89 4.33 6.90 -13.37
C TYR A 89 3.40 8.11 -13.46
N GLU A 90 2.52 8.13 -14.45
CA GLU A 90 1.63 9.26 -14.76
C GLU A 90 0.58 9.50 -13.67
N HIS A 91 0.07 8.42 -13.07
CA HIS A 91 -0.91 8.53 -11.98
C HIS A 91 -0.26 9.11 -10.73
N LEU A 92 0.94 8.65 -10.34
CA LEU A 92 1.66 9.26 -9.21
C LEU A 92 2.12 10.69 -9.53
N ASP A 93 2.63 10.94 -10.75
CA ASP A 93 3.17 12.26 -11.15
C ASP A 93 2.10 13.36 -11.21
N SER A 94 0.81 12.98 -11.29
CA SER A 94 -0.33 13.91 -11.28
C SER A 94 -1.23 13.79 -10.04
N LEU A 95 -0.86 12.94 -9.07
CA LEU A 95 -1.68 12.66 -7.88
C LEU A 95 -1.89 13.92 -7.04
N TYR A 96 -0.81 14.69 -6.84
CA TYR A 96 -0.76 15.84 -5.94
C TYR A 96 -0.84 17.19 -6.66
N ASP A 97 -1.24 17.23 -7.93
CA ASP A 97 -1.37 18.49 -8.69
C ASP A 97 -2.35 19.49 -8.04
N GLU A 98 -3.37 18.98 -7.34
CA GLU A 98 -4.38 19.77 -6.63
C GLU A 98 -4.14 19.78 -5.10
N ALA A 99 -2.98 19.34 -4.60
CA ALA A 99 -2.72 19.35 -3.16
C ALA A 99 -2.60 20.78 -2.62
N GLU A 100 -3.31 21.06 -1.53
CA GLU A 100 -3.25 22.33 -0.78
C GLU A 100 -2.26 22.27 0.39
N PHE A 101 -1.56 21.14 0.52
CA PHE A 101 -0.53 20.84 1.52
C PHE A 101 0.81 20.57 0.83
N LYS A 102 1.92 20.68 1.57
CA LYS A 102 3.25 20.37 1.03
C LYS A 102 3.53 18.88 1.10
N VAL A 103 3.89 18.28 -0.05
CA VAL A 103 4.36 16.89 -0.07
C VAL A 103 5.88 16.87 0.12
N LEU A 104 6.32 16.36 1.27
CA LEU A 104 7.71 16.22 1.65
C LEU A 104 8.22 14.84 1.26
N LEU A 105 9.21 14.79 0.37
CA LEU A 105 9.79 13.55 -0.14
C LEU A 105 11.21 13.81 -0.68
N ALA A 106 12.22 13.43 0.09
CA ALA A 106 13.61 13.73 -0.23
C ALA A 106 14.29 12.66 -1.11
N ASN A 107 13.77 11.43 -1.14
CA ASN A 107 14.51 10.29 -1.70
C ASN A 107 13.92 9.65 -2.97
N LEU A 108 12.86 10.20 -3.57
CA LEU A 108 12.27 9.73 -4.83
C LEU A 108 12.45 10.76 -5.94
N PHE A 109 12.96 10.33 -7.10
CA PHE A 109 13.32 11.18 -8.23
C PHE A 109 12.77 10.61 -9.53
N ASP A 110 12.52 11.48 -10.51
CA ASP A 110 12.23 11.06 -11.88
C ASP A 110 13.43 10.36 -12.54
N LYS A 111 13.22 9.83 -13.75
CA LYS A 111 14.27 9.21 -14.56
C LYS A 111 15.47 10.10 -14.89
N ASN A 112 15.35 11.42 -14.74
CA ASN A 112 16.41 12.40 -14.97
C ASN A 112 17.13 12.79 -13.66
N GLY A 113 16.76 12.19 -12.53
CA GLY A 113 17.32 12.49 -11.22
C GLY A 113 16.78 13.79 -10.60
N LYS A 114 15.63 14.29 -11.06
CA LYS A 114 14.97 15.49 -10.50
C LYS A 114 13.86 15.09 -9.54
N LEU A 115 13.66 15.87 -8.49
CA LEU A 115 12.47 15.73 -7.65
C LEU A 115 11.21 16.00 -8.49
N PRO A 116 10.12 15.24 -8.25
CA PRO A 116 8.82 15.54 -8.84
C PRO A 116 8.37 16.97 -8.51
N LYS A 117 7.62 17.62 -9.41
CA LYS A 117 7.22 19.03 -9.23
C LYS A 117 6.31 19.27 -8.02
N TRP A 118 5.53 18.25 -7.66
CA TRP A 118 4.64 18.27 -6.50
C TRP A 118 5.36 17.99 -5.17
N ALA A 119 6.64 17.59 -5.22
CA ALA A 119 7.43 17.22 -4.05
C ALA A 119 8.50 18.27 -3.74
N CYS A 120 8.79 18.43 -2.45
CA CYS A 120 10.00 19.09 -1.97
C CYS A 120 10.71 18.19 -0.95
N PRO A 121 12.04 18.24 -0.80
CA PRO A 121 12.75 17.30 0.07
C PRO A 121 12.47 17.56 1.55
N TYR A 122 12.34 18.84 1.89
CA TYR A 122 12.07 19.34 3.22
C TYR A 122 11.37 20.70 3.14
N ASP A 123 10.87 21.16 4.28
CA ASP A 123 10.42 22.54 4.50
C ASP A 123 10.94 23.07 5.83
N ILE A 124 10.97 24.39 6.00
CA ILE A 124 11.31 25.02 7.28
C ILE A 124 10.08 25.79 7.77
N TYR A 125 9.42 25.25 8.78
CA TYR A 125 8.31 25.92 9.45
C TYR A 125 8.82 26.90 10.48
N VAL A 126 8.35 28.16 10.43
CA VAL A 126 8.81 29.23 11.33
C VAL A 126 7.67 29.64 12.24
N LEU A 127 7.86 29.42 13.54
CA LEU A 127 6.89 29.82 14.57
C LEU A 127 6.84 31.35 14.72
N PRO A 128 5.75 31.91 15.30
CA PRO A 128 5.67 33.33 15.66
C PRO A 128 6.88 33.86 16.45
N SER A 129 7.50 33.03 17.29
CA SER A 129 8.73 33.37 18.01
C SER A 129 9.99 33.46 17.15
N GLY A 130 9.94 32.98 15.91
CA GLY A 130 11.09 32.83 15.02
C GLY A 130 11.90 31.54 15.23
N PHE A 131 11.40 30.61 16.06
CA PHE A 131 11.92 29.24 16.16
C PHE A 131 11.62 28.47 14.86
N LYS A 132 12.58 27.69 14.38
CA LYS A 132 12.52 27.05 13.06
C LYS A 132 12.54 25.52 13.17
N ILE A 133 11.47 24.89 12.68
CA ILE A 133 11.34 23.43 12.62
C ILE A 133 11.65 22.99 11.18
N GLY A 134 12.73 22.23 10.99
CA GLY A 134 13.02 21.56 9.73
C GLY A 134 12.19 20.29 9.61
N ILE A 135 11.39 20.16 8.56
CA ILE A 135 10.52 19.01 8.35
C ILE A 135 11.01 18.26 7.11
N ILE A 136 11.38 16.98 7.26
CA ILE A 136 11.93 16.13 6.19
C ILE A 136 10.94 14.99 5.92
N GLY A 137 10.76 14.59 4.66
CA GLY A 137 9.97 13.41 4.31
C GLY A 137 10.77 12.32 3.61
N LEU A 138 10.55 11.07 3.97
CA LEU A 138 11.22 9.89 3.39
C LEU A 138 10.23 8.74 3.17
N THR A 139 10.44 8.01 2.08
CA THR A 139 9.68 6.78 1.77
C THR A 139 10.59 5.56 1.59
N VAL A 140 10.01 4.37 1.71
CA VAL A 140 10.74 3.09 1.71
C VAL A 140 11.51 2.83 0.40
N HIS A 141 12.69 2.22 0.50
CA HIS A 141 13.67 2.11 -0.58
C HIS A 141 13.49 0.85 -1.48
N TYR A 142 12.34 0.68 -2.13
CA TYR A 142 12.07 -0.46 -3.03
C TYR A 142 12.63 -0.27 -4.46
N ILE A 143 13.96 -0.21 -4.60
CA ILE A 143 14.68 0.13 -5.87
C ILE A 143 14.09 -0.58 -7.10
N GLY A 144 13.93 -1.90 -7.02
CA GLY A 144 13.49 -2.70 -8.16
C GLY A 144 12.09 -2.30 -8.66
N LEU A 145 11.15 -2.07 -7.75
CA LEU A 145 9.76 -1.76 -8.07
C LEU A 145 9.60 -0.32 -8.57
N TYR A 146 10.22 0.65 -7.89
CA TYR A 146 10.23 2.03 -8.35
C TYR A 146 10.85 2.17 -9.74
N LYS A 147 11.95 1.45 -10.01
CA LYS A 147 12.59 1.46 -11.33
C LYS A 147 11.69 0.94 -12.45
N LEU A 148 10.90 -0.11 -12.18
CA LEU A 148 9.93 -0.65 -13.15
C LEU A 148 8.83 0.38 -13.48
N LEU A 149 8.49 1.22 -12.52
CA LEU A 149 7.51 2.30 -12.66
C LEU A 149 8.12 3.62 -13.17
N GLY A 150 9.38 3.63 -13.61
CA GLY A 150 10.03 4.81 -14.18
C GLY A 150 10.58 5.81 -13.14
N TRP A 151 10.61 5.44 -11.87
CA TRP A 151 11.16 6.25 -10.78
C TRP A 151 12.56 5.79 -10.37
N ASN A 152 13.32 6.70 -9.76
CA ASN A 152 14.60 6.42 -9.13
C ASN A 152 14.50 6.75 -7.64
N ILE A 153 14.63 5.74 -6.79
CA ILE A 153 14.62 5.89 -5.34
C ILE A 153 16.06 5.78 -4.83
N LYS A 154 16.44 6.65 -3.89
CA LYS A 154 17.74 6.62 -3.22
C LYS A 154 17.61 6.07 -1.80
N ASP A 155 18.73 5.60 -1.27
CA ASP A 155 18.83 5.14 0.11
C ASP A 155 18.42 6.25 1.08
N ALA A 156 17.41 5.97 1.90
CA ALA A 156 16.81 6.96 2.77
C ALA A 156 17.79 7.49 3.84
N LEU A 157 18.68 6.64 4.36
CA LEU A 157 19.65 7.04 5.39
C LEU A 157 20.79 7.89 4.80
N VAL A 158 21.20 7.60 3.55
CA VAL A 158 22.15 8.45 2.83
C VAL A 158 21.54 9.83 2.59
N VAL A 159 20.33 9.88 2.05
CA VAL A 159 19.62 11.15 1.79
C VAL A 159 19.37 11.91 3.09
N LEU A 160 18.96 11.24 4.16
CA LEU A 160 18.74 11.87 5.47
C LEU A 160 20.02 12.57 5.97
N ARG A 161 21.18 11.91 5.86
CA ARG A 161 22.47 12.50 6.26
C ARG A 161 22.78 13.79 5.49
N GLU A 162 22.55 13.78 4.18
CA GLU A 162 22.78 14.93 3.30
C GLU A 162 21.83 16.08 3.68
N THR A 163 20.53 15.79 3.80
CA THR A 163 19.51 16.79 4.15
C THR A 163 19.72 17.40 5.54
N LEU A 164 20.11 16.60 6.54
CA LEU A 164 20.44 17.11 7.88
C LEU A 164 21.65 18.04 7.86
N ALA A 165 22.66 17.74 7.04
CA ALA A 165 23.82 18.62 6.88
C ALA A 165 23.45 19.97 6.26
N GLU A 166 22.49 19.98 5.31
CA GLU A 166 21.95 21.22 4.73
C GLU A 166 21.18 22.05 5.78
N LEU A 167 20.41 21.40 6.66
CA LEU A 167 19.55 22.09 7.63
C LEU A 167 20.26 22.52 8.93
N LYS A 168 21.44 21.99 9.23
CA LYS A 168 22.14 22.13 10.52
C LYS A 168 22.18 23.54 11.11
N ASP A 169 22.48 24.56 10.30
CA ASP A 169 22.59 25.96 10.75
C ASP A 169 21.35 26.80 10.37
N GLN A 170 20.31 26.16 9.85
CA GLN A 170 19.09 26.80 9.37
C GLN A 170 17.88 26.54 10.27
N THR A 171 17.94 25.49 11.10
CA THR A 171 16.81 25.00 11.92
C THR A 171 17.21 24.82 13.37
N ASP A 172 16.25 25.00 14.28
CA ASP A 172 16.43 24.80 15.72
C ASP A 172 15.99 23.39 16.19
N MET A 173 15.19 22.69 15.37
CA MET A 173 14.68 21.34 15.60
C MET A 173 14.44 20.61 14.28
N ILE A 174 14.56 19.27 14.27
CA ILE A 174 14.18 18.43 13.13
C ILE A 174 12.97 17.54 13.47
N LEU A 175 11.97 17.61 12.60
CA LEU A 175 10.82 16.71 12.52
C LEU A 175 10.96 15.82 11.27
N LEU A 176 10.96 14.50 11.45
CA LEU A 176 11.06 13.54 10.34
C LEU A 176 9.72 12.85 10.10
N LEU A 177 9.23 12.89 8.86
CA LEU A 177 8.11 12.08 8.36
C LEU A 177 8.70 10.84 7.69
N SER A 178 8.61 9.69 8.37
CA SER A 178 9.30 8.46 7.98
C SER A 178 8.31 7.37 7.58
N HIS A 179 8.13 7.14 6.29
CA HIS A 179 7.43 5.95 5.79
C HIS A 179 8.42 4.80 5.52
N LEU A 180 9.30 4.53 6.48
CA LEU A 180 10.36 3.50 6.38
C LEU A 180 10.03 2.25 7.19
N GLY A 181 9.31 2.42 8.30
CA GLY A 181 8.95 1.34 9.21
C GLY A 181 9.81 1.33 10.47
N ILE A 182 9.28 0.66 11.50
CA ILE A 182 9.82 0.74 12.87
C ILE A 182 11.31 0.38 12.99
N ASN A 183 11.82 -0.58 12.22
CA ASN A 183 13.22 -1.01 12.37
C ASN A 183 14.18 0.10 11.92
N GLU A 184 13.89 0.69 10.77
CA GLU A 184 14.59 1.84 10.19
C GLU A 184 14.40 3.08 11.07
N ASP A 185 13.19 3.33 11.59
CA ASP A 185 12.90 4.45 12.48
C ASP A 185 13.74 4.38 13.77
N GLU A 186 13.83 3.19 14.37
CA GLU A 186 14.66 2.96 15.55
C GLU A 186 16.15 3.08 15.24
N GLN A 187 16.58 2.68 14.04
CA GLN A 187 17.95 2.89 13.59
C GLN A 187 18.25 4.39 13.46
N ILE A 188 17.34 5.15 12.86
CA ILE A 188 17.49 6.59 12.69
C ILE A 188 17.68 7.28 14.04
N ALA A 189 16.83 6.95 15.02
CA ALA A 189 16.94 7.52 16.36
C ALA A 189 18.23 7.16 17.12
N ARG A 190 18.92 6.08 16.71
CA ARG A 190 20.24 5.73 17.25
C ARG A 190 21.37 6.46 16.53
N ASP A 191 21.28 6.55 15.22
CA ASP A 191 22.39 6.93 14.34
C ASP A 191 22.40 8.43 13.98
N PHE A 192 21.26 9.12 14.13
CA PHE A 192 21.06 10.53 13.76
C PHE A 192 20.52 11.34 14.96
N PRO A 193 21.40 11.74 15.89
CA PRO A 193 21.00 12.49 17.09
C PRO A 193 20.41 13.87 16.80
N GLU A 194 20.52 14.36 15.57
CA GLU A 194 19.91 15.60 15.08
C GLU A 194 18.39 15.51 14.90
N VAL A 195 17.81 14.30 14.85
CA VAL A 195 16.35 14.12 14.72
C VAL A 195 15.69 14.17 16.10
N ASP A 196 14.86 15.18 16.34
CA ASP A 196 14.20 15.37 17.64
C ASP A 196 12.88 14.58 17.74
N VAL A 197 12.08 14.60 16.68
CA VAL A 197 10.80 13.88 16.60
C VAL A 197 10.70 13.17 15.26
N LEU A 198 10.26 11.91 15.31
CA LEU A 198 10.02 11.07 14.14
C LEU A 198 8.57 10.60 14.15
N LEU A 199 7.82 10.94 13.11
CA LEU A 199 6.49 10.42 12.85
C LEU A 199 6.61 9.27 11.83
N GLY A 200 6.32 8.05 12.26
CA GLY A 200 6.49 6.82 11.51
C GLY A 200 5.21 6.30 10.86
N GLY A 201 5.38 5.36 9.92
CA GLY A 201 4.31 4.64 9.24
C GLY A 201 4.75 3.23 8.79
N HIS A 202 4.17 2.73 7.69
CA HIS A 202 4.55 1.51 6.96
C HIS A 202 4.27 0.18 7.68
N THR A 203 4.77 -0.01 8.90
CA THR A 203 4.68 -1.29 9.63
C THR A 203 3.46 -1.40 10.55
N HIS A 204 2.58 -0.40 10.53
CA HIS A 204 1.28 -0.37 11.23
C HIS A 204 1.36 -0.53 12.75
N HIS A 205 2.52 -0.23 13.33
CA HIS A 205 2.78 -0.34 14.76
C HIS A 205 2.08 0.79 15.53
N LEU A 206 1.73 0.55 16.80
CA LEU A 206 1.11 1.56 17.66
C LEU A 206 2.10 1.95 18.76
N LEU A 207 2.41 3.25 18.88
CA LEU A 207 3.19 3.80 19.98
C LEU A 207 2.30 4.69 20.84
N GLU A 208 1.56 4.09 21.78
CA GLU A 208 0.49 4.78 22.52
C GLU A 208 0.93 6.07 23.23
N ASN A 209 2.18 6.10 23.73
CA ASN A 209 2.79 7.25 24.42
C ASN A 209 4.09 7.71 23.73
N GLY A 210 4.25 7.36 22.44
CA GLY A 210 5.53 7.42 21.75
C GLY A 210 6.56 6.41 22.29
N LYS A 211 7.73 6.38 21.66
CA LYS A 211 8.90 5.63 22.11
C LYS A 211 10.12 6.54 22.05
N ARG A 212 10.81 6.74 23.17
CA ARG A 212 12.03 7.55 23.21
C ARG A 212 13.26 6.66 23.05
N ILE A 213 14.10 6.98 22.07
CA ILE A 213 15.41 6.37 21.87
C ILE A 213 16.41 7.52 21.82
N ASN A 214 17.37 7.52 22.74
CA ASN A 214 18.25 8.66 22.97
C ASN A 214 17.42 9.96 23.15
N ASN A 215 17.65 10.97 22.32
CA ASN A 215 16.93 12.23 22.35
C ASN A 215 15.68 12.24 21.45
N THR A 216 15.57 11.28 20.53
CA THR A 216 14.49 11.24 19.53
C THR A 216 13.21 10.63 20.10
N LEU A 217 12.08 11.28 19.87
CA LEU A 217 10.75 10.74 20.15
C LEU A 217 10.13 10.14 18.88
N LEU A 218 9.92 8.82 18.87
CA LEU A 218 9.24 8.11 17.78
C LEU A 218 7.74 8.03 18.07
N CYS A 219 6.93 8.28 17.04
CA CYS A 219 5.48 8.28 17.10
C CYS A 219 4.91 7.46 15.94
N CYS A 220 3.82 6.72 16.15
CA CYS A 220 3.07 6.06 15.08
C CYS A 220 1.66 5.74 15.56
N ALA A 221 0.65 5.99 14.71
CA ALA A 221 -0.76 5.89 15.03
C ALA A 221 -1.43 4.65 14.39
N GLN A 222 -0.72 3.53 14.35
CA GLN A 222 -1.20 2.26 13.80
C GLN A 222 -1.60 2.38 12.32
N LYS A 223 -2.89 2.21 11.97
CA LYS A 223 -3.42 2.23 10.60
C LYS A 223 -4.93 2.42 10.56
N TYR A 224 -5.44 2.62 9.35
CA TYR A 224 -6.86 2.67 8.97
C TYR A 224 -7.66 3.73 9.73
N GLY A 225 -6.96 4.77 10.20
CA GLY A 225 -7.55 5.80 11.03
C GLY A 225 -8.08 5.27 12.37
N ASN A 226 -7.61 4.12 12.87
CA ASN A 226 -8.01 3.62 14.20
C ASN A 226 -7.56 4.56 15.33
N TYR A 227 -6.46 5.28 15.10
CA TYR A 227 -5.90 6.25 16.01
C TYR A 227 -5.53 7.53 15.26
N ILE A 228 -5.54 8.65 15.98
CA ILE A 228 -4.93 9.92 15.59
C ILE A 228 -3.72 10.10 16.51
N GLY A 229 -2.54 10.32 15.97
CA GLY A 229 -1.36 10.63 16.77
C GLY A 229 -1.37 12.11 17.17
N HIS A 230 -0.89 12.41 18.37
CA HIS A 230 -0.76 13.76 18.89
C HIS A 230 0.59 13.91 19.59
N VAL A 231 1.38 14.86 19.12
CA VAL A 231 2.65 15.27 19.73
C VAL A 231 2.48 16.68 20.26
N THR A 232 2.91 16.90 21.49
CA THR A 232 2.97 18.24 22.09
C THR A 232 4.42 18.62 22.33
N LEU A 233 4.80 19.77 21.81
CA LEU A 233 6.13 20.37 21.95
C LEU A 233 6.04 21.61 22.83
N HIS A 234 6.94 21.70 23.81
CA HIS A 234 7.14 22.92 24.60
C HIS A 234 8.48 23.54 24.24
N ILE A 235 8.44 24.75 23.72
CA ILE A 235 9.61 25.46 23.16
C ILE A 235 9.88 26.70 24.00
N ASP A 236 11.12 26.86 24.46
CA ASP A 236 11.60 28.12 25.02
C ASP A 236 12.05 29.03 23.88
N SER A 237 11.19 29.98 23.55
CA SER A 237 11.42 30.97 22.50
C SER A 237 12.62 31.89 22.76
N GLU A 238 13.00 32.12 24.03
CA GLU A 238 14.14 32.98 24.36
C GLU A 238 15.46 32.26 24.17
N GLN A 239 15.51 30.97 24.54
CA GLN A 239 16.69 30.13 24.40
C GLN A 239 16.76 29.44 23.03
N LYS A 240 15.72 29.57 22.20
CA LYS A 240 15.53 28.81 20.96
C LYS A 240 15.75 27.33 21.15
N LYS A 241 15.06 26.75 22.12
CA LYS A 241 15.29 25.36 22.52
C LYS A 241 13.99 24.59 22.73
N LEU A 242 13.93 23.38 22.19
CA LEU A 242 12.94 22.39 22.58
C LEU A 242 13.19 21.94 24.03
N ILE A 243 12.23 22.24 24.93
CA ILE A 243 12.31 21.88 26.34
C ILE A 243 11.77 20.47 26.56
N GLU A 244 10.64 20.15 25.94
CA GLU A 244 9.96 18.89 26.12
C GLU A 244 9.20 18.50 24.85
N SER A 245 9.20 17.19 24.56
CA SER A 245 8.32 16.57 23.58
C SER A 245 7.61 15.38 24.20
N THR A 246 6.28 15.35 24.09
CA THR A 246 5.43 14.25 24.55
C THR A 246 4.55 13.79 23.41
N ALA A 247 4.15 12.52 23.44
CA ALA A 247 3.25 11.95 22.45
C ALA A 247 2.17 11.11 23.11
N ASN A 248 0.99 11.11 22.51
CA ASN A 248 -0.08 10.18 22.81
C ASN A 248 -0.88 9.88 21.55
N VAL A 249 -1.80 8.92 21.64
CA VAL A 249 -2.73 8.59 20.56
C VAL A 249 -4.18 8.75 21.02
N ILE A 250 -5.06 9.10 20.10
CA ILE A 250 -6.50 9.21 20.34
C ILE A 250 -7.21 8.11 19.56
N ALA A 251 -7.81 7.16 20.27
CA ALA A 251 -8.57 6.09 19.65
C ALA A 251 -9.84 6.64 18.99
N THR A 252 -9.98 6.49 17.68
CA THR A 252 -11.11 7.07 16.94
C THR A 252 -12.41 6.33 17.20
N LYS A 253 -12.37 5.06 17.63
CA LYS A 253 -13.55 4.23 17.86
C LYS A 253 -14.63 4.93 18.70
N SER A 254 -14.25 5.61 19.77
CA SER A 254 -15.14 6.31 20.71
C SER A 254 -15.50 7.74 20.31
N LEU A 255 -14.87 8.29 19.27
CA LEU A 255 -15.12 9.67 18.86
C LEU A 255 -16.47 9.81 18.14
N PRO A 256 -17.12 10.99 18.25
CA PRO A 256 -18.31 11.30 17.48
C PRO A 256 -17.98 11.47 16.00
N GLU A 257 -18.93 11.18 15.13
CA GLU A 257 -18.80 11.33 13.68
C GLU A 257 -19.34 12.69 13.20
N SER A 258 -18.72 13.24 12.15
CA SER A 258 -19.28 14.34 11.36
C SER A 258 -20.34 13.83 10.39
N LYS A 259 -21.59 14.30 10.53
CA LYS A 259 -22.66 13.97 9.58
C LYS A 259 -22.37 14.49 8.18
N GLU A 260 -21.87 15.71 8.09
CA GLU A 260 -21.51 16.34 6.81
C GLU A 260 -20.44 15.54 6.07
N THR A 261 -19.40 15.08 6.77
CA THR A 261 -18.35 14.25 6.17
C THR A 261 -18.89 12.88 5.71
N ASN A 262 -19.83 12.29 6.47
CA ASN A 262 -20.52 11.07 6.04
C ASN A 262 -21.31 11.28 4.74
N ASP A 263 -22.01 12.41 4.61
CA ASP A 263 -22.76 12.76 3.40
C ASP A 263 -21.82 12.97 2.19
N ILE A 264 -20.67 13.65 2.39
CA ILE A 264 -19.62 13.83 1.38
C ILE A 264 -19.05 12.49 0.91
N LEU A 265 -18.67 11.60 1.83
CA LEU A 265 -18.12 10.28 1.48
C LEU A 265 -19.14 9.42 0.75
N SER A 266 -20.41 9.49 1.15
CA SER A 266 -21.50 8.80 0.47
C SER A 266 -21.67 9.29 -0.97
N HIS A 267 -21.56 10.61 -1.19
CA HIS A 267 -21.59 11.20 -2.52
C HIS A 267 -20.42 10.72 -3.39
N TYR A 268 -19.19 10.82 -2.88
CA TYR A 268 -18.00 10.34 -3.59
C TYR A 268 -18.06 8.84 -3.91
N LEU A 269 -18.59 8.03 -3.01
CA LEU A 269 -18.76 6.60 -3.25
C LEU A 269 -19.74 6.34 -4.41
N LEU A 270 -20.89 7.01 -4.40
CA LEU A 270 -21.89 6.86 -5.47
C LEU A 270 -21.35 7.32 -6.83
N GLU A 271 -20.67 8.46 -6.88
CA GLU A 271 -20.03 8.98 -8.09
C GLU A 271 -18.96 8.00 -8.61
N SER A 272 -18.10 7.50 -7.72
CA SER A 272 -17.03 6.57 -8.08
C SER A 272 -17.56 5.24 -8.62
N ILE A 273 -18.59 4.67 -7.96
CA ILE A 273 -19.27 3.47 -8.45
C ILE A 273 -19.89 3.73 -9.83
N GLN A 274 -20.51 4.90 -10.04
CA GLN A 274 -21.12 5.24 -11.32
C GLN A 274 -20.06 5.36 -12.43
N MET A 275 -18.94 6.04 -12.19
CA MET A 275 -17.81 6.12 -13.12
C MET A 275 -17.29 4.73 -13.52
N LEU A 276 -17.13 3.83 -12.55
CA LEU A 276 -16.68 2.46 -12.80
C LEU A 276 -17.72 1.59 -13.54
N LYS A 277 -19.02 1.87 -13.38
CA LYS A 277 -20.10 1.20 -14.13
C LYS A 277 -20.24 1.69 -15.57
N ASP A 278 -19.86 2.94 -15.81
CA ASP A 278 -19.88 3.55 -17.13
C ASP A 278 -18.69 3.09 -18.00
N ASP A 279 -17.57 2.68 -17.38
CA ASP A 279 -16.47 1.97 -18.06
C ASP A 279 -16.89 0.52 -18.37
N VAL A 280 -17.47 0.33 -19.56
CA VAL A 280 -17.90 -0.97 -20.07
C VAL A 280 -16.73 -1.73 -20.68
N ILE A 281 -16.43 -2.90 -20.14
CA ILE A 281 -15.34 -3.76 -20.60
C ILE A 281 -15.78 -4.60 -21.81
N ALA A 282 -16.87 -5.36 -21.66
CA ALA A 282 -17.39 -6.24 -22.70
C ALA A 282 -18.84 -6.67 -22.40
N VAL A 283 -19.44 -7.43 -23.31
CA VAL A 283 -20.62 -8.25 -23.05
C VAL A 283 -20.19 -9.72 -23.21
N ILE A 284 -20.55 -10.58 -22.26
CA ILE A 284 -20.25 -12.01 -22.30
C ILE A 284 -21.56 -12.81 -22.34
N ASP A 285 -21.62 -13.91 -23.10
CA ASP A 285 -22.85 -14.71 -23.24
C ASP A 285 -23.03 -15.71 -22.10
N GLU A 286 -21.92 -16.22 -21.58
CA GLU A 286 -21.89 -17.23 -20.52
C GLU A 286 -21.31 -16.63 -19.24
N PRO A 287 -21.81 -17.02 -18.06
CA PRO A 287 -21.26 -16.55 -16.79
C PRO A 287 -19.87 -17.16 -16.53
N LEU A 288 -19.00 -16.39 -15.86
CA LEU A 288 -17.74 -16.88 -15.33
C LEU A 288 -17.93 -17.19 -13.83
N ILE A 289 -18.04 -18.49 -13.52
CA ILE A 289 -18.35 -18.96 -12.17
C ILE A 289 -17.10 -19.02 -11.30
N SER A 290 -17.19 -18.56 -10.05
CA SER A 290 -16.14 -18.67 -9.03
C SER A 290 -16.57 -19.58 -7.88
N ASP A 291 -15.65 -20.44 -7.44
CA ASP A 291 -15.72 -21.22 -6.20
C ASP A 291 -14.31 -21.23 -5.61
N TRP A 292 -14.18 -20.88 -4.32
CA TRP A 292 -12.86 -20.81 -3.67
C TRP A 292 -12.25 -22.18 -3.39
N PHE A 293 -13.03 -23.27 -3.40
CA PHE A 293 -12.57 -24.61 -3.04
C PHE A 293 -12.67 -25.60 -4.21
N ALA A 294 -12.93 -25.10 -5.41
CA ALA A 294 -12.96 -25.89 -6.64
C ALA A 294 -12.29 -25.13 -7.79
N GLU A 295 -11.80 -25.88 -8.76
CA GLU A 295 -11.36 -25.26 -10.01
C GLU A 295 -12.60 -24.94 -10.84
N THR A 296 -12.66 -23.72 -11.38
CA THR A 296 -13.79 -23.22 -12.16
C THR A 296 -13.31 -22.61 -13.46
N SER A 297 -14.23 -22.37 -14.41
CA SER A 297 -13.90 -21.67 -15.66
C SER A 297 -13.26 -20.31 -15.40
N PHE A 298 -13.68 -19.59 -14.35
CA PHE A 298 -13.15 -18.27 -14.07
C PHE A 298 -11.76 -18.29 -13.43
N SER A 299 -11.54 -19.17 -12.45
CA SER A 299 -10.21 -19.33 -11.84
C SER A 299 -9.19 -19.91 -12.82
N LYS A 300 -9.63 -20.80 -13.71
CA LYS A 300 -8.83 -21.30 -14.83
C LYS A 300 -8.49 -20.18 -15.82
N LEU A 301 -9.46 -19.34 -16.19
CA LEU A 301 -9.21 -18.16 -17.04
C LEU A 301 -8.16 -17.24 -16.41
N LEU A 302 -8.24 -16.96 -15.11
CA LEU A 302 -7.23 -16.14 -14.42
C LEU A 302 -5.83 -16.77 -14.54
N ALA A 303 -5.70 -18.08 -14.37
CA ALA A 303 -4.44 -18.79 -14.54
C ALA A 303 -3.91 -18.69 -15.98
N GLU A 304 -4.76 -18.91 -16.98
CA GLU A 304 -4.40 -18.78 -18.41
C GLU A 304 -3.91 -17.37 -18.75
N VAL A 305 -4.66 -16.35 -18.34
CA VAL A 305 -4.31 -14.94 -18.54
C VAL A 305 -2.96 -14.61 -17.91
N LEU A 306 -2.73 -15.10 -16.71
CA LEU A 306 -1.48 -14.85 -16.00
C LEU A 306 -0.29 -15.47 -16.74
N ARG A 307 -0.46 -16.71 -17.23
CA ARG A 307 0.55 -17.43 -18.03
C ARG A 307 0.86 -16.68 -19.32
N GLU A 308 -0.16 -16.30 -20.08
CA GLU A 308 -0.05 -15.58 -21.34
C GLU A 308 0.63 -14.22 -21.15
N TRP A 309 0.20 -13.45 -20.16
CA TRP A 309 0.73 -12.11 -19.89
C TRP A 309 2.20 -12.13 -19.48
N CYS A 310 2.57 -13.10 -18.64
CA CYS A 310 3.93 -13.20 -18.14
C CYS A 310 4.88 -13.94 -19.10
N ASP A 311 4.34 -14.62 -20.12
CA ASP A 311 5.06 -15.54 -20.99
C ASP A 311 5.78 -16.62 -20.15
N GLY A 312 5.00 -17.39 -19.39
CA GLY A 312 5.48 -18.46 -18.50
C GLY A 312 5.25 -19.85 -19.07
N ASP A 313 6.12 -20.80 -18.69
CA ASP A 313 5.95 -22.22 -19.03
C ASP A 313 4.66 -22.77 -18.42
N LEU A 314 4.32 -22.31 -17.22
CA LEU A 314 3.09 -22.56 -16.49
C LEU A 314 2.65 -21.32 -15.71
N SER A 315 1.44 -21.34 -15.16
CA SER A 315 1.00 -20.39 -14.15
C SER A 315 0.48 -21.05 -12.88
N MET A 316 0.52 -20.28 -11.80
CA MET A 316 0.06 -20.68 -10.47
C MET A 316 -0.61 -19.49 -9.78
N VAL A 317 -1.89 -19.65 -9.45
CA VAL A 317 -2.72 -18.61 -8.84
C VAL A 317 -3.82 -19.25 -7.97
N ASN A 318 -4.20 -18.61 -6.88
CA ASN A 318 -5.21 -19.14 -5.96
C ASN A 318 -6.63 -18.63 -6.26
N ALA A 319 -7.63 -19.51 -6.19
CA ALA A 319 -9.03 -19.18 -6.49
C ALA A 319 -9.63 -18.12 -5.55
N GLY A 320 -9.09 -17.97 -4.33
CA GLY A 320 -9.51 -16.94 -3.37
C GLY A 320 -9.24 -15.48 -3.80
N LEU A 321 -8.57 -15.27 -4.94
CA LEU A 321 -8.43 -13.96 -5.59
C LEU A 321 -9.69 -13.50 -6.35
N LEU A 322 -10.64 -14.41 -6.59
CA LEU A 322 -11.91 -14.12 -7.26
C LEU A 322 -13.05 -14.21 -6.24
N LEU A 323 -13.46 -13.07 -5.72
CA LEU A 323 -14.38 -12.97 -4.60
C LEU A 323 -15.83 -13.35 -4.94
N ASP A 324 -16.20 -13.30 -6.21
CA ASP A 324 -17.55 -13.60 -6.70
C ASP A 324 -17.52 -14.00 -8.19
N SER A 325 -18.65 -14.53 -8.68
CA SER A 325 -18.86 -14.84 -10.10
C SER A 325 -19.16 -13.59 -10.92
N LEU A 326 -18.93 -13.67 -12.23
CA LEU A 326 -19.43 -12.71 -13.21
C LEU A 326 -20.67 -13.29 -13.91
N PRO A 327 -21.83 -12.63 -13.86
CA PRO A 327 -22.99 -13.06 -14.61
C PRO A 327 -22.79 -12.83 -16.12
N ALA A 328 -23.58 -13.55 -16.93
CA ALA A 328 -23.71 -13.23 -18.34
C ALA A 328 -24.28 -11.81 -18.54
N GLY A 329 -23.88 -11.16 -19.63
CA GLY A 329 -24.29 -9.82 -20.01
C GLY A 329 -23.15 -8.80 -19.91
N LYS A 330 -23.52 -7.55 -19.64
CA LYS A 330 -22.60 -6.41 -19.60
C LYS A 330 -21.63 -6.55 -18.41
N VAL A 331 -20.33 -6.54 -18.69
CA VAL A 331 -19.25 -6.51 -17.70
C VAL A 331 -18.65 -5.11 -17.64
N THR A 332 -18.54 -4.56 -16.44
CA THR A 332 -17.99 -3.21 -16.20
C THR A 332 -16.71 -3.24 -15.39
N ARG A 333 -16.00 -2.11 -15.31
CA ARG A 333 -14.85 -1.97 -14.42
C ARG A 333 -15.25 -2.14 -12.95
N GLU A 334 -16.45 -1.72 -12.58
CA GLU A 334 -16.99 -1.92 -11.22
C GLU A 334 -17.12 -3.41 -10.88
N ASP A 335 -17.59 -4.23 -11.82
CA ASP A 335 -17.66 -5.68 -11.63
C ASP A 335 -16.27 -6.27 -11.38
N LEU A 336 -15.28 -5.93 -12.21
CA LEU A 336 -13.92 -6.44 -12.07
C LEU A 336 -13.25 -5.97 -10.78
N HIS A 337 -13.50 -4.73 -10.36
CA HIS A 337 -13.00 -4.21 -9.09
C HIS A 337 -13.64 -4.93 -7.90
N ARG A 338 -14.96 -5.14 -7.92
CA ARG A 338 -15.70 -5.84 -6.86
C ARG A 338 -15.25 -7.30 -6.69
N ILE A 339 -15.03 -8.01 -7.80
CA ILE A 339 -14.66 -9.45 -7.76
C ILE A 339 -13.15 -9.66 -7.58
N CYS A 340 -12.31 -8.74 -8.03
CA CYS A 340 -10.84 -8.82 -7.92
C CYS A 340 -10.27 -7.48 -7.42
N PRO A 341 -10.56 -7.09 -6.16
CA PRO A 341 -10.20 -5.78 -5.61
C PRO A 341 -8.71 -5.65 -5.23
N HIS A 342 -7.91 -6.67 -5.51
CA HIS A 342 -6.55 -6.78 -5.01
C HIS A 342 -5.60 -5.84 -5.76
N PRO A 343 -4.86 -4.93 -5.09
CA PRO A 343 -3.67 -4.31 -5.67
C PRO A 343 -2.51 -5.34 -5.65
N ILE A 344 -2.65 -6.38 -6.47
CA ILE A 344 -1.67 -7.47 -6.64
C ILE A 344 -1.25 -7.47 -8.10
N ASN A 345 0.06 -7.39 -8.34
CA ASN A 345 0.65 -7.37 -9.67
C ASN A 345 1.04 -8.79 -10.12
N PRO A 346 1.00 -9.08 -11.44
CA PRO A 346 1.60 -10.28 -12.00
C PRO A 346 3.12 -10.30 -11.77
N CYS A 347 3.65 -11.51 -11.59
CA CYS A 347 5.07 -11.75 -11.40
C CYS A 347 5.47 -13.03 -12.15
N LYS A 348 6.70 -13.07 -12.66
CA LYS A 348 7.32 -14.30 -13.18
C LYS A 348 8.53 -14.64 -12.33
N VAL A 349 8.61 -15.89 -11.89
CA VAL A 349 9.76 -16.43 -11.14
C VAL A 349 10.33 -17.63 -11.87
N TRP A 350 11.63 -17.89 -11.68
CA TRP A 350 12.30 -19.05 -12.24
C TRP A 350 12.75 -19.97 -11.11
N VAL A 351 12.35 -21.24 -11.18
CA VAL A 351 12.63 -22.26 -10.16
C VAL A 351 13.02 -23.57 -10.82
N MET A 352 13.82 -24.37 -10.14
CA MET A 352 14.17 -25.72 -10.58
C MET A 352 12.97 -26.67 -10.47
N GLY A 353 12.99 -27.80 -11.16
CA GLY A 353 11.87 -28.73 -11.18
C GLY A 353 11.61 -29.41 -9.83
N ASP A 354 12.65 -29.68 -9.05
CA ASP A 354 12.52 -30.18 -7.67
C ASP A 354 11.89 -29.13 -6.74
N GLU A 355 12.33 -27.88 -6.84
CA GLU A 355 11.76 -26.72 -6.17
C GLU A 355 10.27 -26.50 -6.56
N LEU A 356 9.95 -26.62 -7.85
CA LEU A 356 8.58 -26.51 -8.36
C LEU A 356 7.69 -27.63 -7.81
N LYS A 357 8.22 -28.85 -7.70
CA LYS A 357 7.52 -29.97 -7.07
C LYS A 357 7.15 -29.64 -5.62
N GLU A 358 8.09 -29.10 -4.84
CA GLU A 358 7.84 -28.70 -3.45
C GLU A 358 6.75 -27.63 -3.36
N ILE A 359 6.81 -26.61 -4.22
CA ILE A 359 5.80 -25.55 -4.29
C ILE A 359 4.41 -26.15 -4.59
N ILE A 360 4.29 -27.00 -5.60
CA ILE A 360 3.01 -27.62 -6.00
C ILE A 360 2.46 -28.49 -4.87
N LEU A 361 3.30 -29.30 -4.22
CA LEU A 361 2.89 -30.14 -3.10
C LEU A 361 2.40 -29.28 -1.92
N GLN A 362 3.13 -28.23 -1.56
CA GLN A 362 2.74 -27.31 -0.49
C GLN A 362 1.41 -26.59 -0.81
N ALA A 363 1.27 -26.14 -2.06
CA ALA A 363 0.12 -25.38 -2.53
C ALA A 363 -1.19 -26.17 -2.59
N ASN A 364 -1.10 -27.50 -2.78
CA ASN A 364 -2.25 -28.40 -2.87
C ASN A 364 -2.67 -29.01 -1.52
N THR A 365 -2.12 -28.53 -0.40
CA THR A 365 -2.54 -28.98 0.93
C THR A 365 -3.86 -28.34 1.37
N LYS A 366 -4.66 -29.04 2.19
CA LYS A 366 -5.91 -28.50 2.76
C LYS A 366 -5.64 -27.31 3.70
N GLU A 367 -4.50 -27.34 4.37
CA GLU A 367 -4.01 -26.25 5.20
C GLU A 367 -3.80 -24.99 4.38
N MET A 368 -3.16 -25.10 3.20
CA MET A 368 -2.99 -23.97 2.30
C MET A 368 -4.33 -23.49 1.75
N GLU A 369 -5.18 -24.39 1.26
CA GLU A 369 -6.48 -24.05 0.68
C GLU A 369 -7.39 -23.30 1.67
N SER A 370 -7.42 -23.73 2.94
CA SER A 370 -8.23 -23.10 4.00
C SER A 370 -7.54 -21.92 4.71
N LEU A 371 -6.30 -21.60 4.34
CA LEU A 371 -5.50 -20.57 5.00
C LEU A 371 -6.18 -19.21 4.90
N ARG A 372 -6.46 -18.59 6.04
CA ARG A 372 -6.94 -17.21 6.10
C ARG A 372 -5.77 -16.25 6.03
N ILE A 373 -5.77 -15.38 5.03
CA ILE A 373 -4.68 -14.44 4.78
C ILE A 373 -5.22 -13.01 4.89
N LYS A 374 -4.40 -12.13 5.46
CA LYS A 374 -4.61 -10.68 5.48
C LYS A 374 -3.29 -9.98 5.17
N GLY A 375 -3.34 -8.89 4.40
CA GLY A 375 -2.14 -8.14 3.98
C GLY A 375 -1.60 -8.60 2.62
N LEU A 376 -0.40 -8.16 2.26
CA LEU A 376 0.28 -8.49 1.00
C LEU A 376 -0.56 -8.20 -0.26
N GLY A 377 -1.29 -7.08 -0.29
CA GLY A 377 -2.21 -6.76 -1.40
C GLY A 377 -3.49 -7.61 -1.44
N PHE A 378 -3.58 -8.70 -0.65
CA PHE A 378 -4.77 -9.56 -0.61
C PHE A 378 -5.92 -8.90 0.14
N ARG A 379 -7.13 -9.00 -0.43
CA ARG A 379 -8.39 -8.46 0.12
C ARG A 379 -9.48 -9.54 0.22
N GLY A 380 -9.12 -10.80 -0.03
CA GLY A 380 -10.01 -11.94 0.10
C GLY A 380 -10.06 -12.48 1.52
N LYS A 381 -10.72 -13.64 1.69
CA LYS A 381 -10.93 -14.27 3.01
C LYS A 381 -10.02 -15.47 3.27
N VAL A 382 -9.83 -16.30 2.25
CA VAL A 382 -9.04 -17.53 2.28
C VAL A 382 -8.19 -17.62 1.02
N MET A 383 -7.10 -18.38 1.06
CA MET A 383 -6.30 -18.68 -0.14
C MET A 383 -7.17 -19.36 -1.20
N GLY A 384 -7.94 -20.37 -0.81
CA GLY A 384 -8.68 -21.19 -1.74
C GLY A 384 -7.78 -22.13 -2.54
N LYS A 385 -8.40 -22.93 -3.42
CA LYS A 385 -7.73 -23.93 -4.23
C LYS A 385 -6.66 -23.28 -5.11
N MET A 386 -5.49 -23.91 -5.20
CA MET A 386 -4.48 -23.50 -6.16
C MET A 386 -4.88 -23.97 -7.56
N VAL A 387 -4.88 -23.06 -8.50
CA VAL A 387 -5.27 -23.28 -9.89
C VAL A 387 -4.08 -23.00 -10.78
N TYR A 388 -3.93 -23.83 -11.81
CA TYR A 388 -2.77 -23.81 -12.69
C TYR A 388 -3.19 -23.72 -14.15
N ASP A 389 -2.30 -23.15 -14.96
CA ASP A 389 -2.29 -23.41 -16.40
C ASP A 389 -0.96 -24.01 -16.84
N GLY A 390 -1.01 -24.99 -17.75
CA GLY A 390 0.17 -25.76 -18.16
C GLY A 390 0.61 -26.85 -17.18
N VAL A 391 -0.15 -27.15 -16.12
CA VAL A 391 0.13 -28.21 -15.13
C VAL A 391 -0.98 -29.26 -15.13
N GLU A 392 -0.61 -30.54 -15.21
CA GLU A 392 -1.50 -31.67 -14.98
C GLU A 392 -1.03 -32.46 -13.75
N LEU A 393 -1.96 -32.73 -12.84
CA LEU A 393 -1.71 -33.46 -11.60
C LEU A 393 -2.46 -34.79 -11.63
N GLU A 394 -1.74 -35.89 -11.51
CA GLU A 394 -2.35 -37.20 -11.27
C GLU A 394 -2.31 -37.48 -9.77
N THR A 395 -3.46 -37.81 -9.19
CA THR A 395 -3.58 -38.12 -7.76
C THR A 395 -4.05 -39.55 -7.53
N THR A 396 -3.55 -40.14 -6.43
CA THR A 396 -4.03 -41.43 -5.94
C THR A 396 -4.42 -41.29 -4.48
N LYS A 397 -5.61 -41.80 -4.14
CA LYS A 397 -6.06 -41.85 -2.75
C LYS A 397 -5.35 -42.97 -2.00
N LEU A 398 -4.52 -42.61 -1.03
CA LEU A 398 -3.79 -43.60 -0.22
C LEU A 398 -4.61 -44.05 1.00
N SER A 399 -4.04 -44.96 1.80
CA SER A 399 -4.70 -45.58 2.96
C SER A 399 -5.07 -44.62 4.08
N ASP A 400 -4.50 -43.41 4.08
CA ASP A 400 -4.85 -42.32 5.00
C ASP A 400 -6.13 -41.55 4.58
N GLY A 401 -6.70 -41.89 3.42
CA GLY A 401 -7.89 -41.25 2.87
C GLY A 401 -7.65 -39.88 2.26
N VAL A 402 -6.38 -39.48 2.10
CA VAL A 402 -5.94 -38.23 1.47
C VAL A 402 -5.53 -38.51 0.02
N ASP A 403 -5.80 -37.56 -0.88
CA ASP A 403 -5.33 -37.64 -2.26
C ASP A 403 -3.87 -37.19 -2.31
N HIS A 404 -3.00 -38.07 -2.79
CA HIS A 404 -1.56 -37.80 -2.94
C HIS A 404 -1.23 -37.60 -4.41
N ILE A 405 -0.47 -36.55 -4.71
CA ILE A 405 0.03 -36.28 -6.07
C ILE A 405 1.11 -37.31 -6.40
N THR A 406 0.86 -38.15 -7.41
CA THR A 406 1.78 -39.20 -7.87
C THR A 406 2.62 -38.75 -9.05
N THR A 407 2.02 -37.95 -9.94
CA THR A 407 2.67 -37.46 -11.16
C THR A 407 2.37 -35.98 -11.34
N ILE A 408 3.39 -35.20 -11.71
CA ILE A 408 3.25 -33.81 -12.13
C ILE A 408 3.74 -33.72 -13.57
N LYS A 409 2.91 -33.23 -14.48
CA LYS A 409 3.31 -32.95 -15.86
C LYS A 409 3.20 -31.46 -16.14
N ILE A 410 4.20 -30.92 -16.84
CA ILE A 410 4.23 -29.54 -17.32
C ILE A 410 4.11 -29.58 -18.84
N ASN A 411 3.02 -29.02 -19.39
CA ASN A 411 2.71 -29.05 -20.83
C ASN A 411 2.76 -30.46 -21.45
N GLY A 412 2.31 -31.48 -20.71
CA GLY A 412 2.23 -32.87 -21.14
C GLY A 412 3.50 -33.71 -20.91
N GLU A 413 4.63 -33.10 -20.52
CA GLU A 413 5.87 -33.78 -20.18
C GLU A 413 6.00 -33.95 -18.65
N GLU A 414 6.51 -35.08 -18.17
CA GLU A 414 6.77 -35.25 -16.74
C GLU A 414 7.77 -34.20 -16.23
N LEU A 415 7.53 -33.73 -15.01
CA LEU A 415 8.38 -32.73 -14.34
C LEU A 415 9.83 -33.24 -14.20
N GLU A 416 10.77 -32.53 -14.81
CA GLU A 416 12.19 -32.85 -14.78
C GLU A 416 12.89 -32.08 -13.64
N PRO A 417 13.49 -32.75 -12.63
CA PRO A 417 14.05 -32.08 -11.45
C PRO A 417 15.09 -31.00 -11.76
N ASP A 418 16.00 -31.27 -12.70
CA ASP A 418 17.13 -30.39 -13.03
C ASP A 418 16.81 -29.38 -14.16
N LYS A 419 15.53 -29.27 -14.57
CA LYS A 419 15.08 -28.30 -15.57
C LYS A 419 14.62 -27.02 -14.88
N LEU A 420 15.01 -25.87 -15.44
CA LEU A 420 14.53 -24.58 -14.98
C LEU A 420 13.17 -24.29 -15.61
N TYR A 421 12.18 -23.95 -14.80
CA TYR A 421 10.84 -23.57 -15.23
C TYR A 421 10.54 -22.12 -14.87
N SER A 422 9.90 -21.42 -15.79
CA SER A 422 9.36 -20.08 -15.57
C SER A 422 7.89 -20.17 -15.15
N VAL A 423 7.59 -19.71 -13.94
CA VAL A 423 6.25 -19.75 -13.34
C VAL A 423 5.66 -18.36 -13.34
N ALA A 424 4.57 -18.19 -14.09
CA ALA A 424 3.73 -17.00 -14.02
C ALA A 424 2.86 -17.05 -12.77
N THR A 425 3.06 -16.12 -11.86
CA THR A 425 2.40 -16.07 -10.56
C THR A 425 2.14 -14.61 -10.15
N ILE A 426 1.95 -14.35 -8.86
CA ILE A 426 1.58 -13.06 -8.32
C ILE A 426 2.64 -12.55 -7.34
N ASP A 427 2.82 -11.24 -7.28
CA ASP A 427 3.80 -10.60 -6.41
C ASP A 427 3.61 -10.94 -4.92
N MET A 428 2.36 -11.15 -4.48
CA MET A 428 1.99 -11.61 -3.14
C MET A 428 2.80 -12.84 -2.69
N TYR A 429 3.12 -13.78 -3.58
CA TYR A 429 3.91 -14.97 -3.23
C TYR A 429 5.41 -14.69 -3.12
N THR A 430 5.87 -13.56 -3.66
CA THR A 430 7.25 -13.09 -3.52
C THR A 430 7.48 -12.32 -2.22
N PHE A 431 6.40 -11.98 -1.51
CA PHE A 431 6.43 -11.29 -0.24
C PHE A 431 6.06 -12.24 0.91
N GLY A 432 6.66 -12.04 2.09
CA GLY A 432 6.34 -12.82 3.29
C GLY A 432 6.90 -14.26 3.30
N LEU A 433 6.14 -15.19 3.88
CA LEU A 433 6.60 -16.55 4.20
C LEU A 433 5.75 -17.66 3.57
N LEU A 434 4.82 -17.32 2.66
CA LEU A 434 3.87 -18.28 2.08
C LEU A 434 4.59 -19.36 1.26
N PHE A 435 5.45 -18.94 0.33
CA PHE A 435 6.26 -19.83 -0.50
C PHE A 435 7.72 -19.36 -0.45
N PRO A 436 8.53 -19.86 0.51
CA PRO A 436 9.92 -19.43 0.66
C PRO A 436 10.75 -19.59 -0.62
N VAL A 437 10.53 -20.66 -1.38
CA VAL A 437 11.18 -20.91 -2.67
C VAL A 437 10.88 -19.79 -3.68
N ILE A 438 9.61 -19.38 -3.81
CA ILE A 438 9.22 -18.26 -4.68
C ILE A 438 9.80 -16.94 -4.14
N ARG A 439 9.74 -16.71 -2.82
CA ARG A 439 10.26 -15.50 -2.16
C ARG A 439 11.78 -15.38 -2.30
N ASP A 440 12.52 -16.48 -2.27
CA ASP A 440 13.98 -16.49 -2.32
C ASP A 440 14.54 -16.75 -3.73
N ALA A 441 13.66 -16.98 -4.72
CA ALA A 441 14.05 -17.12 -6.12
C ALA A 441 14.94 -15.95 -6.56
N LYS A 442 16.06 -16.29 -7.18
CA LYS A 442 17.10 -15.32 -7.60
C LYS A 442 16.60 -14.41 -8.72
N ASP A 443 15.93 -15.02 -9.70
CA ASP A 443 15.39 -14.33 -10.86
C ASP A 443 13.88 -14.14 -10.66
N LYS A 444 13.46 -12.87 -10.68
CA LYS A 444 12.06 -12.46 -10.61
C LYS A 444 11.82 -11.29 -11.55
N LYS A 445 10.65 -11.27 -12.17
CA LYS A 445 10.19 -10.16 -13.00
C LYS A 445 8.78 -9.77 -12.58
N TYR A 446 8.63 -8.58 -12.04
CA TYR A 446 7.33 -7.98 -11.75
C TYR A 446 6.78 -7.29 -12.99
N TYR A 447 5.48 -7.40 -13.22
CA TYR A 447 4.78 -6.73 -14.31
C TYR A 447 3.90 -5.65 -13.69
N MET A 448 4.35 -4.40 -13.80
CA MET A 448 3.72 -3.24 -13.19
C MET A 448 3.51 -2.18 -14.27
N PRO A 449 2.45 -1.35 -14.19
CA PRO A 449 1.56 -1.14 -13.05
C PRO A 449 0.30 -2.02 -13.00
N GLU A 450 0.11 -2.94 -13.95
CA GLU A 450 -1.16 -3.67 -14.10
C GLU A 450 -1.45 -4.60 -12.93
N PHE A 451 -2.68 -4.58 -12.44
CA PHE A 451 -3.17 -5.56 -11.48
C PHE A 451 -3.87 -6.72 -12.17
N LEU A 452 -4.15 -7.79 -11.42
CA LEU A 452 -4.90 -8.95 -11.92
C LEU A 452 -6.24 -8.57 -12.58
N ARG A 453 -6.94 -7.57 -12.04
CA ARG A 453 -8.20 -7.08 -12.62
C ARG A 453 -8.03 -6.41 -13.99
N ASP A 454 -6.88 -5.79 -14.25
CA ASP A 454 -6.58 -5.18 -15.55
C ASP A 454 -6.30 -6.27 -16.60
N LEU A 455 -5.56 -7.31 -16.20
CA LEU A 455 -5.32 -8.51 -17.00
C LEU A 455 -6.64 -9.21 -17.38
N LEU A 456 -7.53 -9.40 -16.39
CA LEU A 456 -8.87 -9.95 -16.62
C LEU A 456 -9.69 -9.07 -17.57
N ALA A 457 -9.63 -7.74 -17.42
CA ALA A 457 -10.33 -6.81 -18.31
C ALA A 457 -9.91 -7.00 -19.77
N GLU A 458 -8.61 -7.09 -20.03
CA GLU A 458 -8.08 -7.32 -21.38
C GLU A 458 -8.51 -8.68 -21.95
N LYS A 459 -8.46 -9.75 -21.16
CA LYS A 459 -8.91 -11.06 -21.64
C LYS A 459 -10.40 -11.11 -21.89
N ILE A 460 -11.22 -10.57 -21.00
CA ILE A 460 -12.69 -10.55 -21.16
C ILE A 460 -13.10 -9.77 -22.42
N LYS A 461 -12.38 -8.69 -22.77
CA LYS A 461 -12.57 -7.98 -24.06
C LYS A 461 -12.35 -8.88 -25.27
N THR A 462 -11.44 -9.85 -25.20
CA THR A 462 -11.20 -10.78 -26.32
C THR A 462 -12.31 -11.82 -26.45
N ILE A 463 -12.83 -12.32 -25.32
CA ILE A 463 -13.93 -13.30 -25.29
C ILE A 463 -15.21 -12.66 -25.83
N GLY A 464 -15.56 -11.45 -25.36
CA GLY A 464 -16.79 -10.75 -25.78
C GLY A 464 -16.77 -10.19 -27.20
N LYS A 465 -15.65 -10.26 -27.92
CA LYS A 465 -15.57 -9.93 -29.37
C LYS A 465 -15.75 -11.17 -30.26
N GLY A 466 -15.73 -12.37 -29.66
CA GLY A 466 -15.81 -13.66 -30.35
C GLY A 466 -17.22 -14.19 -30.55
N SER A 467 -18.25 -13.46 -30.09
CA SER A 467 -19.66 -13.81 -30.25
C SER A 467 -20.41 -12.93 -31.24
#